data_AF-A0A1Z5KPQ3-F1
#
_entry.id   AF-A0A1Z5KPQ3-F1
#
_cell.length_a   1.000
_cell.length_b   1.000
_cell.length_c   1.000
_cell.angle_alpha   90.00
_cell.angle_beta   90.00
_cell.angle_gamma   90.00
#
_symmetry.space_group_name_H-M   'P 1'
#
loop_
_entity.id
_entity.type
_entity.pdbx_description
1 polymer ?
#
loop_
_entity_poly.entity_id
_entity_poly.type
_entity_poly.pdbx_seq_one_letter_code
_entity_poly.pdbx_strand_id
1 'polypeptide(L)'
;MIFSPMCRITPTRSTIEQATPMYSTFPNLSFMTIDPQLLFPPQSVAAPPLVQSTFADPMPSMRSPLGHQQRRRRMITEREKFLLLIKMILLYLERSYNIELLEKTKQVIQRCVQNNRQGDGRFVPLKNAIETRLEALLGVEFFNHMQRCLEGKCDITPFGYSYIN
;
A
#
# COMPACT_ATOMS: atom_id res chain seq x y z
N MET A 1 23.40 -25.73 40.94
CA MET A 1 23.80 -25.79 39.52
C MET A 1 22.99 -26.90 38.88
N ILE A 2 21.96 -26.53 38.09
CA ILE A 2 20.98 -27.46 37.52
C ILE A 2 21.31 -27.60 36.04
N PHE A 3 21.68 -28.81 35.61
CA PHE A 3 21.95 -29.14 34.22
C PHE A 3 20.62 -29.32 33.47
N SER A 4 20.37 -28.48 32.46
CA SER A 4 19.30 -28.69 31.48
C SER A 4 19.71 -29.76 30.46
N PRO A 5 18.81 -30.66 30.04
CA PRO A 5 19.11 -31.69 29.06
C PRO A 5 19.18 -31.13 27.63
N MET A 6 20.20 -31.56 26.88
CA MET A 6 20.36 -31.31 25.45
C MET A 6 19.23 -31.95 24.64
N CYS A 7 18.49 -31.14 23.87
CA CYS A 7 17.62 -31.62 22.81
C CYS A 7 18.48 -32.18 21.66
N ARG A 8 18.44 -33.51 21.49
CA ARG A 8 18.92 -34.19 20.28
C ARG A 8 17.94 -33.93 19.15
N ILE A 9 18.36 -33.18 18.13
CA ILE A 9 17.62 -33.06 16.87
C ILE A 9 18.11 -34.19 15.95
N THR A 10 17.25 -35.17 15.68
CA THR A 10 17.46 -36.19 14.66
C THR A 10 17.11 -35.63 13.27
N PRO A 11 17.93 -35.85 12.23
CA PRO A 11 17.59 -35.47 10.86
C PRO A 11 16.65 -36.51 10.24
N THR A 12 15.37 -36.17 10.07
CA THR A 12 14.43 -36.97 9.27
C THR A 12 14.65 -36.71 7.78
N ARG A 13 15.34 -37.67 7.17
CA ARG A 13 15.31 -38.14 5.78
C ARG A 13 14.30 -37.44 4.85
N SER A 14 14.85 -36.76 3.85
CA SER A 14 14.21 -36.21 2.66
C SER A 14 13.47 -37.28 1.86
N THR A 15 12.18 -37.05 1.62
CA THR A 15 11.42 -37.73 0.56
C THR A 15 11.34 -36.76 -0.61
N ILE A 16 12.02 -37.11 -1.70
CA ILE A 16 11.92 -36.45 -3.00
C ILE A 16 10.59 -36.90 -3.60
N GLU A 17 9.54 -36.09 -3.47
CA GLU A 17 8.38 -36.19 -4.35
C GLU A 17 8.63 -35.36 -5.60
N GLN A 18 8.79 -36.06 -6.71
CA GLN A 18 8.69 -35.50 -8.05
C GLN A 18 7.26 -35.03 -8.28
N ALA A 19 6.99 -33.74 -8.07
CA ALA A 19 5.77 -33.11 -8.52
C ALA A 19 5.87 -32.84 -10.02
N THR A 20 5.02 -33.53 -10.76
CA THR A 20 4.72 -33.35 -12.19
C THR A 20 4.39 -31.89 -12.54
N PRO A 21 4.86 -31.36 -13.69
CA PRO A 21 4.40 -30.06 -14.17
C PRO A 21 2.97 -30.20 -14.67
N MET A 22 2.01 -29.84 -13.83
CA MET A 22 0.64 -29.57 -14.26
C MET A 22 0.68 -28.27 -15.07
N TYR A 23 0.68 -28.41 -16.40
CA TYR A 23 0.39 -27.31 -17.31
C TYR A 23 -0.98 -26.72 -16.96
N SER A 24 -0.97 -25.61 -16.23
CA SER A 24 -2.17 -24.79 -16.06
C SER A 24 -2.49 -24.16 -17.40
N THR A 25 -3.43 -24.77 -18.11
CA THR A 25 -4.17 -24.16 -19.20
C THR A 25 -4.69 -22.82 -18.73
N PHE A 26 -4.04 -21.74 -19.15
CA PHE A 26 -4.56 -20.39 -19.00
C PHE A 26 -5.89 -20.33 -19.76
N PRO A 27 -7.02 -19.98 -19.12
CA PRO A 27 -8.21 -19.63 -19.87
C PRO A 27 -7.90 -18.37 -20.66
N ASN A 28 -7.91 -18.56 -21.98
CA ASN A 28 -7.87 -17.53 -23.00
C ASN A 28 -8.86 -16.42 -22.61
N LEU A 29 -8.34 -15.24 -22.29
CA LEU A 29 -9.14 -14.05 -22.02
C LEU A 29 -9.77 -13.65 -23.36
N SER A 30 -10.92 -14.26 -23.68
CA SER A 30 -11.78 -13.84 -24.76
C SER A 30 -12.12 -12.37 -24.56
N PHE A 31 -11.57 -11.54 -25.44
CA PHE A 31 -11.97 -10.17 -25.69
C PHE A 31 -13.48 -10.02 -25.51
N MET A 32 -13.90 -9.31 -24.47
CA MET A 32 -15.26 -8.80 -24.44
C MET A 32 -15.34 -7.69 -25.49
N THR A 33 -15.96 -8.05 -26.60
CA THR A 33 -16.51 -7.13 -27.59
C THR A 33 -17.34 -6.07 -26.86
N ILE A 34 -16.82 -4.86 -26.79
CA ILE A 34 -17.55 -3.70 -26.28
C ILE A 34 -18.55 -3.32 -27.37
N ASP A 35 -19.82 -3.47 -27.04
CA ASP A 35 -20.97 -3.02 -27.83
C ASP A 35 -20.96 -1.48 -27.93
N PRO A 36 -20.83 -0.87 -29.12
CA PRO A 36 -20.81 0.58 -29.29
C PRO A 36 -22.22 1.11 -29.54
N GLN A 37 -23.14 1.00 -28.57
CA GLN A 37 -24.50 1.57 -28.70
C GLN A 37 -25.02 2.17 -27.39
N LEU A 38 -24.23 3.04 -26.75
CA LEU A 38 -24.79 4.05 -25.83
C LEU A 38 -24.66 5.43 -26.44
N LEU A 39 -25.66 5.69 -27.28
CA LEU A 39 -26.15 6.96 -27.78
C LEU A 39 -26.27 7.98 -26.63
N PHE A 40 -25.27 8.85 -26.47
CA PHE A 40 -25.41 10.03 -25.62
C PHE A 40 -26.20 11.10 -26.37
N PRO A 41 -27.23 11.72 -25.77
CA PRO A 41 -27.87 12.88 -26.37
C PRO A 41 -26.90 14.08 -26.36
N PRO A 42 -26.94 14.94 -27.39
CA PRO A 42 -26.13 16.15 -27.44
C PRO A 42 -26.55 17.09 -26.31
N GLN A 43 -25.67 17.32 -25.33
CA GLN A 43 -25.89 18.35 -24.34
C GLN A 43 -25.68 19.71 -25.00
N SER A 44 -26.77 20.48 -25.06
CA SER A 44 -26.82 21.88 -25.48
C SER A 44 -25.70 22.71 -24.85
N VAL A 45 -24.93 23.35 -25.70
CA VAL A 45 -23.97 24.40 -25.39
C VAL A 45 -24.74 25.63 -24.90
N ALA A 46 -24.81 25.81 -23.58
CA ALA A 46 -25.18 27.09 -22.98
C ALA A 46 -23.91 27.95 -22.90
N ALA A 47 -23.86 28.99 -23.75
CA ALA A 47 -22.77 29.96 -23.76
C ALA A 47 -22.69 30.71 -22.42
N PRO A 48 -21.49 30.88 -21.84
CA PRO A 48 -21.31 31.71 -20.65
C PRO A 48 -21.44 33.20 -21.02
N PRO A 49 -22.11 34.03 -20.18
CA PRO A 49 -22.12 35.47 -20.38
C PRO A 49 -20.73 36.06 -20.09
N LEU A 50 -20.23 36.86 -21.04
CA LEU A 50 -19.08 37.73 -20.89
C LEU A 50 -19.36 38.78 -19.80
N VAL A 51 -18.89 38.53 -18.58
CA VAL A 51 -18.79 39.55 -17.54
C VAL A 51 -17.49 40.32 -17.78
N GLN A 52 -17.63 41.57 -18.20
CA GLN A 52 -16.55 42.55 -18.27
C GLN A 52 -15.96 42.77 -16.87
N SER A 53 -14.75 42.26 -16.65
CA SER A 53 -13.98 42.54 -15.43
C SER A 53 -13.26 43.87 -15.59
N THR A 54 -13.75 44.87 -14.87
CA THR A 54 -13.12 46.18 -14.68
C THR A 54 -11.72 46.04 -14.08
N PHE A 55 -10.77 46.72 -14.71
CA PHE A 55 -9.40 46.92 -14.25
C PHE A 55 -9.37 47.64 -12.89
N ALA A 56 -8.68 47.06 -11.92
CA ALA A 56 -8.07 47.79 -10.81
C ALA A 56 -6.79 47.07 -10.38
N ASP A 57 -5.67 47.78 -10.50
CA ASP A 57 -4.30 47.36 -10.21
C ASP A 57 -4.10 46.78 -8.80
N PRO A 58 -3.39 45.65 -8.66
CA PRO A 58 -2.89 45.22 -7.36
C PRO A 58 -1.54 45.91 -7.06
N MET A 59 -1.56 46.87 -6.13
CA MET A 59 -0.34 47.31 -5.44
C MET A 59 0.29 46.11 -4.70
N PRO A 60 1.57 45.77 -4.93
CA PRO A 60 2.26 44.74 -4.17
C PRO A 60 2.61 45.26 -2.76
N SER A 61 1.76 44.94 -1.79
CA SER A 61 2.05 45.21 -0.37
C SER A 61 3.11 44.23 0.15
N MET A 62 4.35 44.74 0.22
CA MET A 62 5.52 44.11 0.84
C MET A 62 5.38 44.02 2.36
N ARG A 63 4.46 43.20 2.86
CA ARG A 63 4.42 42.79 4.26
C ARG A 63 4.05 41.32 4.34
N SER A 64 5.04 40.46 4.16
CA SER A 64 4.93 39.06 4.57
C SER A 64 5.15 39.01 6.08
N PRO A 65 4.13 38.72 6.91
CA PRO A 65 4.37 38.42 8.30
C PRO A 65 5.14 37.10 8.34
N LEU A 66 6.26 37.10 9.05
CA LEU A 66 6.93 35.90 9.56
C LEU A 66 5.99 35.19 10.55
N GLY A 67 4.85 34.73 10.06
CA GLY A 67 3.89 33.93 10.78
C GLY A 67 4.58 32.62 11.08
N HIS A 68 5.07 32.51 12.31
CA HIS A 68 5.48 31.26 12.90
C HIS A 68 4.33 30.30 12.69
N GLN A 69 4.45 29.45 11.66
CA GLN A 69 3.61 28.28 11.49
C GLN A 69 3.95 27.37 12.67
N GLN A 70 3.36 27.70 13.81
CA GLN A 70 3.15 26.80 14.91
C GLN A 70 2.26 25.70 14.32
N ARG A 71 2.91 24.77 13.61
CA ARG A 71 2.34 23.54 13.09
C ARG A 71 1.76 22.86 14.32
N ARG A 72 0.47 23.13 14.59
CA ARG A 72 -0.31 22.39 15.58
C ARG A 72 -0.13 20.94 15.16
N ARG A 73 0.66 20.21 15.95
CA ARG A 73 0.88 18.77 15.77
C ARG A 73 -0.49 18.13 15.96
N ARG A 74 -1.24 17.97 14.88
CA ARG A 74 -2.51 17.25 14.91
C ARG A 74 -2.18 15.82 15.31
N MET A 75 -2.93 15.28 16.28
CA MET A 75 -2.85 13.87 16.61
C MET A 75 -3.25 13.06 15.39
N ILE A 76 -2.37 12.16 14.96
CA ILE A 76 -2.61 11.28 13.82
C ILE A 76 -3.62 10.22 14.25
N THR A 77 -4.72 10.10 13.51
CA THR A 77 -5.74 9.08 13.75
C THR A 77 -5.21 7.68 13.40
N GLU A 78 -5.80 6.62 13.98
CA GLU A 78 -5.45 5.23 13.65
C GLU A 78 -5.55 4.93 12.15
N ARG A 79 -6.53 5.53 11.47
CA ARG A 79 -6.68 5.41 10.01
C ARG A 79 -5.51 6.02 9.26
N GLU A 80 -5.07 7.21 9.67
CA GLU A 80 -3.92 7.89 9.05
C GLU A 80 -2.62 7.13 9.31
N LYS A 81 -2.42 6.60 10.52
CA LYS A 81 -1.28 5.72 10.85
C LYS A 81 -1.23 4.51 9.91
N PHE A 82 -2.36 3.83 9.72
CA PHE A 82 -2.42 2.70 8.80
C PHE A 82 -2.06 3.10 7.36
N LEU A 83 -2.59 4.21 6.86
CA LEU A 83 -2.24 4.69 5.51
C LEU A 83 -0.76 5.06 5.39
N LEU A 84 -0.16 5.63 6.44
CA LEU A 84 1.27 5.92 6.49
C LEU A 84 2.11 4.63 6.47
N LEU A 85 1.71 3.58 7.19
CA LEU A 85 2.38 2.28 7.16
C LEU A 85 2.41 1.72 5.73
N ILE A 86 1.27 1.67 5.06
CA ILE A 86 1.17 1.20 3.67
C ILE A 86 2.04 2.04 2.75
N LYS A 87 2.00 3.37 2.89
CA LYS A 87 2.83 4.28 2.10
C LYS A 87 4.33 4.04 2.33
N MET A 88 4.75 3.82 3.57
CA MET A 88 6.15 3.52 3.90
C MET A 88 6.61 2.20 3.26
N ILE A 89 5.78 1.15 3.32
CA ILE A 89 6.06 -0.14 2.68
C ILE A 89 6.24 0.02 1.17
N LEU A 90 5.28 0.67 0.50
CA LEU A 90 5.35 0.87 -0.95
C LEU A 90 6.57 1.70 -1.36
N LEU A 91 6.87 2.77 -0.62
CA LEU A 91 8.05 3.61 -0.88
C LEU A 91 9.36 2.85 -0.65
N TYR A 92 9.41 1.97 0.34
CA TYR A 92 10.57 1.12 0.58
C TYR A 92 10.80 0.16 -0.59
N LEU A 93 9.76 -0.55 -1.03
CA LEU A 93 9.84 -1.51 -2.14
C LEU A 93 10.20 -0.83 -3.47
N GLU A 94 9.70 0.38 -3.69
CA GLU A 94 10.04 1.22 -4.84
C GLU A 94 11.53 1.61 -4.83
N ARG A 95 12.06 2.01 -3.66
CA ARG A 95 13.48 2.38 -3.50
C ARG A 95 14.44 1.19 -3.53
N SER A 96 13.99 0.01 -3.10
CA SER A 96 14.80 -1.21 -3.14
C SER A 96 14.81 -1.87 -4.52
N TYR A 97 14.17 -1.27 -5.53
CA TYR A 97 14.03 -1.81 -6.89
C TYR A 97 13.40 -3.22 -6.95
N ASN A 98 12.61 -3.62 -5.93
CA ASN A 98 11.92 -4.91 -5.90
C ASN A 98 10.55 -4.80 -6.59
N ILE A 99 10.56 -4.60 -7.91
CA ILE A 99 9.35 -4.32 -8.71
C ILE A 99 8.31 -5.44 -8.59
N GLU A 100 8.74 -6.70 -8.61
CA GLU A 100 7.83 -7.85 -8.49
C GLU A 100 7.10 -7.85 -7.13
N LEU A 101 7.82 -7.62 -6.03
CA LEU A 101 7.26 -7.59 -4.68
C LEU A 101 6.36 -6.36 -4.49
N LEU A 102 6.72 -5.23 -5.09
CA LEU A 102 5.89 -4.01 -5.13
C LEU A 102 4.55 -4.27 -5.81
N GLU A 103 4.55 -4.90 -6.99
CA GLU A 103 3.32 -5.22 -7.72
C GLU A 103 2.46 -6.25 -6.97
N LYS A 104 3.07 -7.30 -6.41
CA LYS A 104 2.38 -8.26 -5.53
C LYS A 104 1.72 -7.56 -4.33
N THR A 105 2.42 -6.63 -3.69
CA THR A 105 1.92 -5.84 -2.56
C THR A 105 0.71 -5.00 -2.97
N LYS A 106 0.79 -4.29 -4.10
CA LYS A 106 -0.33 -3.51 -4.64
C LYS A 106 -1.55 -4.39 -4.95
N GLN A 107 -1.34 -5.55 -5.56
CA GLN A 107 -2.41 -6.49 -5.87
C GLN A 107 -3.11 -7.00 -4.60
N VAL A 108 -2.36 -7.31 -3.54
CA VAL A 108 -2.93 -7.71 -2.24
C VAL A 108 -3.82 -6.61 -1.66
N ILE A 109 -3.34 -5.36 -1.65
CA ILE A 109 -4.10 -4.21 -1.15
C ILE A 109 -5.37 -4.02 -1.99
N GLN A 110 -5.24 -4.02 -3.32
CA GLN A 110 -6.36 -3.84 -4.24
C GLN A 110 -7.44 -4.91 -4.04
N ARG A 111 -7.04 -6.19 -3.91
CA ARG A 111 -7.97 -7.30 -3.65
C ARG A 111 -8.70 -7.12 -2.31
N CYS A 112 -8.00 -6.71 -1.25
CA CYS A 112 -8.63 -6.47 0.05
C CYS A 112 -9.64 -5.32 -0.01
N VAL A 113 -9.30 -4.23 -0.70
CA VAL A 113 -10.21 -3.09 -0.90
C VAL A 113 -11.43 -3.50 -1.73
N GLN A 114 -11.24 -4.29 -2.79
CA GLN A 114 -12.33 -4.77 -3.63
C GLN A 114 -13.29 -5.67 -2.85
N ASN A 115 -12.77 -6.62 -2.07
CA ASN A 115 -13.58 -7.50 -1.23
C ASN A 115 -14.35 -6.71 -0.14
N ASN A 116 -13.71 -5.71 0.47
CA ASN A 116 -14.37 -4.86 1.46
C ASN A 116 -15.50 -4.01 0.84
N ARG A 117 -15.31 -3.51 -0.40
CA ARG A 117 -16.35 -2.78 -1.14
C ARG A 117 -17.56 -3.64 -1.51
N GLN A 118 -17.37 -4.94 -1.71
CA GLN A 118 -18.46 -5.87 -2.00
C GLN A 118 -19.35 -6.15 -0.77
N GLY A 119 -19.01 -5.61 0.40
CA GLY A 119 -19.84 -5.72 1.60
C GLY A 119 -19.87 -7.14 2.16
N ASP A 120 -18.83 -7.95 1.92
CA ASP A 120 -18.74 -9.29 2.52
C ASP A 120 -18.72 -9.15 4.04
N GLY A 121 -19.83 -9.52 4.69
CA GLY A 121 -20.00 -9.40 6.15
C GLY A 121 -19.06 -10.31 6.95
N ARG A 122 -18.36 -11.24 6.29
CA ARG A 122 -17.30 -12.06 6.90
C ARG A 122 -15.92 -11.41 6.81
N PHE A 123 -15.81 -10.26 6.15
CA PHE A 123 -14.54 -9.60 5.98
C PHE A 123 -14.13 -8.95 7.30
N VAL A 124 -13.07 -9.51 7.90
CA VAL A 124 -12.30 -8.90 8.99
C VAL A 124 -12.05 -7.42 8.65
N PRO A 125 -12.05 -6.48 9.63
CA PRO A 125 -11.73 -5.08 9.36
C PRO A 125 -10.60 -4.92 8.33
N LEU A 126 -10.83 -4.09 7.31
CA LEU A 126 -9.92 -3.95 6.15
C LEU A 126 -8.45 -3.80 6.55
N LYS A 127 -8.20 -3.09 7.67
CA LYS A 127 -6.89 -2.96 8.32
C LYS A 127 -6.25 -4.33 8.56
N ASN A 128 -6.86 -5.16 9.41
CA ASN A 128 -6.33 -6.46 9.80
C ASN A 128 -6.15 -7.39 8.59
N ALA A 129 -7.11 -7.38 7.65
CA ALA A 129 -7.01 -8.20 6.45
C ALA A 129 -5.79 -7.85 5.57
N ILE A 130 -5.48 -6.55 5.48
CA ILE A 130 -4.27 -6.08 4.79
C ILE A 130 -3.03 -6.41 5.61
N GLU A 131 -3.02 -6.14 6.92
CA GLU A 131 -1.87 -6.41 7.80
C GLU A 131 -1.45 -7.89 7.74
N THR A 132 -2.39 -8.83 7.97
CA THR A 132 -2.08 -10.27 7.94
C THR A 132 -1.56 -10.74 6.59
N ARG A 133 -2.09 -10.20 5.48
CA ARG A 133 -1.64 -10.60 4.13
C ARG A 133 -0.30 -9.99 3.75
N LEU A 134 -0.04 -8.75 4.18
CA LEU A 134 1.25 -8.11 3.97
C LEU A 134 2.33 -8.74 4.85
N GLU A 135 2.01 -9.11 6.08
CA GLU A 135 2.90 -9.83 6.98
C GLU A 135 3.31 -11.18 6.38
N ALA A 136 2.35 -11.93 5.83
CA ALA A 136 2.63 -13.18 5.13
C ALA A 136 3.44 -13.00 3.83
N LEU A 137 3.26 -11.87 3.12
CA LEU A 137 3.94 -11.60 1.85
C LEU A 137 5.37 -11.06 2.04
N LEU A 138 5.57 -10.17 3.00
CA LEU A 138 6.80 -9.41 3.20
C LEU A 138 7.69 -10.01 4.31
N GLY A 139 7.11 -10.87 5.14
CA GLY A 139 7.75 -11.41 6.34
C GLY A 139 7.38 -10.60 7.59
N VAL A 140 7.18 -11.34 8.69
CA VAL A 140 6.81 -10.82 10.02
C VAL A 140 7.83 -9.78 10.51
N GLU A 141 9.12 -10.07 10.35
CA GLU A 141 10.22 -9.19 10.80
C GLU A 141 10.22 -7.84 10.06
N PHE A 142 10.07 -7.88 8.73
CA PHE A 142 10.01 -6.68 7.90
C PHE A 142 8.78 -5.83 8.28
N PHE A 143 7.63 -6.47 8.42
CA PHE A 143 6.39 -5.77 8.75
C PHE A 143 6.46 -5.10 10.13
N ASN A 144 6.95 -5.84 11.14
CA ASN A 144 7.16 -5.32 12.50
C ASN A 144 8.17 -4.17 12.52
N HIS A 145 9.23 -4.25 11.72
CA HIS A 145 10.20 -3.16 11.59
C HIS A 145 9.52 -1.88 11.07
N MET A 146 8.72 -1.98 10.01
CA MET A 146 8.01 -0.82 9.45
C MET A 146 7.01 -0.21 10.45
N GLN A 147 6.33 -1.05 11.24
CA GLN A 147 5.43 -0.59 12.29
C GLN A 147 6.17 0.16 13.41
N ARG A 148 7.33 -0.35 13.85
CA ARG A 148 8.18 0.36 14.83
C ARG A 148 8.67 1.70 14.29
N CYS A 149 8.99 1.79 13.01
CA CYS A 149 9.41 3.04 12.39
C CYS A 149 8.28 4.07 12.38
N LEU A 150 7.03 3.65 12.14
CA LEU A 150 5.85 4.52 12.25
C LEU A 150 5.64 5.04 13.68
N GLU A 151 5.93 4.22 14.70
CA GLU A 151 5.85 4.61 16.10
C GLU A 151 7.00 5.51 16.57
N GLY A 152 7.96 5.82 15.69
CA GLY A 152 9.17 6.57 16.04
C GLY A 152 10.16 5.78 16.90
N LYS A 153 10.04 4.44 16.92
CA LYS A 153 10.90 3.52 17.68
C LYS A 153 11.95 2.83 16.82
N CYS A 154 12.14 3.28 15.57
CA CYS A 154 13.25 2.81 14.75
C CYS A 154 14.49 3.63 15.02
N ASP A 155 15.58 2.94 15.33
CA ASP A 155 16.92 3.49 15.11
C ASP A 155 17.10 3.64 13.60
N ILE A 156 17.32 4.86 13.13
CA ILE A 156 17.51 5.15 11.71
C ILE A 156 18.77 4.40 11.26
N THR A 157 18.62 3.30 10.53
CA THR A 157 19.71 2.83 9.66
C THR A 157 19.60 3.60 8.34
N PRO A 158 20.58 4.43 7.99
CA PRO A 158 20.54 5.24 6.76
C PRO A 158 20.87 4.36 5.54
N PHE A 159 20.05 3.34 5.24
CA PHE A 159 20.20 2.37 4.13
C PHE A 159 21.14 1.17 4.38
N GLY A 160 20.85 0.27 5.33
CA GLY A 160 21.79 -0.83 5.65
C GLY A 160 21.24 -2.13 6.22
N TYR A 161 20.09 -2.64 5.78
CA TYR A 161 19.74 -4.05 6.02
C TYR A 161 19.91 -4.88 4.77
N SER A 162 21.00 -5.67 4.80
CA SER A 162 21.22 -6.83 3.95
C SER A 162 20.44 -7.99 4.57
N TYR A 163 19.23 -8.25 4.08
CA TYR A 163 18.59 -9.56 4.30
C TYR A 163 19.22 -10.51 3.28
N ILE A 164 20.36 -11.09 3.67
CA ILE A 164 20.94 -12.26 2.98
C ILE A 164 20.23 -13.48 3.55
N ASN A 165 19.60 -14.21 2.62
CA ASN A 165 18.96 -15.52 2.67
C ASN A 165 17.58 -15.63 3.33
#